data_AF-A0A382YN73-F1
#
_entry.id   AF-A0A382YN73-F1
#
_cell.length_a   1.000
_cell.length_b   1.000
_cell.length_c   1.000
_cell.angle_alpha   90.00
_cell.angle_beta   90.00
_cell.angle_gamma   90.00
#
_symmetry.space_group_name_H-M   'P 1'
#
loop_
_entity.id
_entity.type
_entity.pdbx_description
1 polymer ?
#
loop_
_entity_poly.entity_id
_entity_poly.type
_entity_poly.pdbx_seq_one_letter_code
_entity_poly.pdbx_strand_id
1 'polypeptide(L)'
;MKPSDIQVIGEEMAVKWDDGAESFVRLAKLRKACPCAGCKGEIDVMGNLHKGPERPYSLSSFRIRSLEFVGGYAVKPLWEDGHSSGLFAFDYLRAVADSPGDE
;
A
#
# COMPACT_ATOMS: atom_id res chain seq x y z
N MET A 1 13.24 5.82 -8.67
CA MET A 1 12.02 5.94 -9.48
C MET A 1 11.01 6.75 -8.70
N LYS A 2 10.34 7.72 -9.32
CA LYS A 2 9.39 8.60 -8.63
C LYS A 2 8.09 8.71 -9.43
N PRO A 3 6.93 8.69 -8.77
CA PRO A 3 5.67 8.97 -9.46
C PRO A 3 5.61 10.46 -9.80
N SER A 4 5.21 10.75 -11.04
CA SER A 4 4.85 12.09 -11.50
C SER A 4 3.40 12.45 -11.16
N ASP A 5 2.52 11.44 -11.07
CA ASP A 5 1.14 11.60 -10.65
C ASP A 5 0.62 10.31 -9.99
N ILE A 6 -0.30 10.47 -9.02
CA ILE A 6 -1.00 9.36 -8.37
C ILE A 6 -2.45 9.77 -8.16
N GLN A 7 -3.37 8.94 -8.66
CA GLN A 7 -4.80 9.14 -8.49
C GLN A 7 -5.49 7.88 -8.01
N VAL A 8 -6.52 8.05 -7.18
CA VAL A 8 -7.43 6.96 -6.79
C VAL A 8 -8.70 7.12 -7.60
N ILE A 9 -9.01 6.11 -8.42
CA ILE A 9 -10.14 6.10 -9.35
C ILE A 9 -10.99 4.87 -9.01
N GLY A 10 -12.12 5.09 -8.35
CA GLY A 10 -12.98 4.01 -7.87
C GLY A 10 -12.24 3.10 -6.89
N GLU A 11 -12.02 1.84 -7.28
CA GLU A 11 -11.36 0.82 -6.47
C GLU A 11 -9.91 0.54 -6.89
N GLU A 12 -9.33 1.44 -7.68
CA GLU A 12 -7.97 1.33 -8.19
C GLU A 12 -7.16 2.59 -7.89
N MET A 13 -5.86 2.42 -7.74
CA MET A 13 -4.88 3.49 -7.72
C MET A 13 -4.09 3.43 -9.02
N ALA A 14 -4.15 4.52 -9.78
CA ALA A 14 -3.36 4.75 -10.97
C ALA A 14 -2.11 5.55 -10.58
N VAL A 15 -0.95 5.09 -11.03
CA VAL A 15 0.35 5.72 -10.78
C VAL A 15 1.04 5.95 -12.12
N LYS A 16 1.43 7.20 -12.38
CA LYS A 16 2.24 7.56 -13.53
C LYS A 16 3.68 7.80 -13.07
N TRP A 17 4.62 7.05 -13.62
CA TRP A 17 6.04 7.12 -13.25
C TRP A 17 6.81 8.17 -14.07
N ASP A 18 7.96 8.58 -13.55
CA ASP A 18 8.88 9.52 -14.20
C ASP A 18 9.55 8.96 -15.46
N ASP A 19 9.63 7.63 -15.59
CA ASP A 19 10.09 6.92 -16.79
C ASP A 19 9.00 6.80 -17.88
N GLY A 20 7.80 7.33 -17.63
CA GLY A 20 6.66 7.27 -18.54
C GLY A 20 5.84 5.98 -18.45
N ALA A 21 6.24 5.02 -17.60
CA ALA A 21 5.41 3.85 -17.33
C ALA A 21 4.17 4.22 -16.51
N GLU A 22 3.15 3.38 -16.59
CA GLU A 22 1.92 3.51 -15.81
C GLU A 22 1.65 2.20 -15.07
N SER A 23 1.24 2.30 -13.82
CA SER A 23 0.86 1.17 -12.99
C SER A 23 -0.56 1.37 -12.47
N PHE A 24 -1.35 0.31 -12.51
CA PHE A 24 -2.71 0.28 -11.97
C PHE A 24 -2.77 -0.82 -10.91
N VAL A 25 -3.19 -0.45 -9.70
CA VAL A 25 -3.25 -1.38 -8.57
C VAL A 25 -4.61 -1.30 -7.88
N ARG A 26 -5.29 -2.44 -7.77
CA ARG A 26 -6.53 -2.57 -6.98
C ARG A 26 -6.26 -2.19 -5.52
N LEU A 27 -7.14 -1.39 -4.93
CA LEU A 27 -7.02 -0.99 -3.53
C LEU A 27 -7.05 -2.19 -2.58
N ALA A 28 -7.80 -3.24 -2.93
CA ALA A 28 -7.81 -4.50 -2.18
C ALA A 28 -6.42 -5.17 -2.14
N LYS A 29 -5.76 -5.26 -3.30
CA LYS A 29 -4.39 -5.78 -3.41
C LYS A 29 -3.41 -4.92 -2.62
N LEU A 30 -3.50 -3.60 -2.77
CA LEU A 30 -2.65 -2.66 -2.04
C LEU A 30 -2.83 -2.80 -0.51
N ARG A 31 -4.07 -2.91 -0.03
CA ARG A 31 -4.38 -3.09 1.40
C ARG A 31 -3.82 -4.37 1.96
N LYS A 32 -3.98 -5.49 1.24
CA LYS A 32 -3.47 -6.81 1.63
C LYS A 32 -1.93 -6.83 1.64
N ALA A 33 -1.30 -6.04 0.77
CA ALA A 33 0.15 -5.86 0.70
C ALA A 33 0.71 -4.83 1.70
N CYS A 34 -0.08 -4.32 2.65
CA CYS A 34 0.35 -3.29 3.58
C CYS A 34 1.65 -3.67 4.32
N PRO A 35 2.73 -2.86 4.23
CA PRO A 35 4.04 -3.20 4.77
C PRO A 35 4.19 -2.93 6.27
N CYS A 36 3.15 -2.43 6.96
CA CYS A 36 3.26 -2.08 8.38
C CYS A 36 3.39 -3.33 9.27
N ALA A 37 3.99 -3.17 10.45
CA ALA A 37 4.16 -4.24 11.43
C ALA A 37 2.82 -4.88 11.85
N GLY A 38 1.73 -4.12 11.86
CA GLY A 38 0.40 -4.66 12.17
C GLY A 38 -0.14 -5.64 11.11
N CYS A 39 0.32 -5.53 9.85
CA CYS A 39 -0.15 -6.37 8.75
C CYS A 39 0.85 -7.48 8.40
N LYS A 40 2.13 -7.15 8.23
CA LYS A 40 3.18 -8.14 7.91
C LYS A 40 3.81 -8.79 9.13
N GLY A 41 3.69 -8.17 10.31
CA GLY A 41 4.50 -8.51 11.47
C GLY A 41 5.85 -7.80 11.44
N GLU A 42 6.56 -7.89 12.56
CA GLU A 42 7.93 -7.42 12.75
C GLU A 42 8.82 -8.63 13.01
N ILE A 43 9.99 -8.67 12.36
CA ILE A 43 10.98 -9.72 12.60
C ILE A 43 11.99 -9.17 13.62
N ASP A 44 12.14 -9.85 14.75
CA ASP A 44 13.12 -9.46 15.76
C ASP A 44 14.56 -9.83 15.35
N VAL A 45 15.54 -9.41 16.15
CA VAL A 45 16.98 -9.69 15.91
C VAL A 45 17.29 -11.20 15.91
N MET A 46 16.44 -12.01 16.54
CA MET A 46 16.56 -13.47 16.61
C MET A 46 15.83 -14.18 15.46
N GLY A 47 15.21 -13.44 14.54
CA GLY A 47 14.48 -13.96 13.39
C GLY A 47 13.03 -14.37 13.69
N ASN A 48 12.50 -14.10 14.88
CA ASN A 48 11.11 -14.42 15.22
C ASN A 48 10.15 -13.39 14.63
N LEU A 49 9.09 -13.87 13.98
CA LEU A 49 8.02 -13.02 13.46
C LEU A 49 6.99 -12.74 14.57
N HIS A 50 6.91 -11.47 14.99
CA HIS A 50 5.87 -10.97 15.87
C HIS A 50 4.78 -10.30 15.04
N LYS A 51 3.61 -10.92 14.97
CA LYS A 51 2.42 -10.35 14.34
C LYS A 51 1.27 -10.35 15.35
N GLY A 52 0.59 -9.21 15.47
CA GLY A 52 -0.61 -9.11 16.28
C GLY A 52 -1.75 -9.99 15.75
N PRO A 53 -2.87 -10.11 16.49
CA PRO A 53 -4.01 -10.89 16.05
C PRO A 53 -4.54 -10.38 14.70
N GLU A 54 -4.96 -11.30 13.83
CA GLU A 54 -5.55 -10.94 12.54
C GLU A 54 -6.83 -10.14 12.75
N ARG A 55 -6.94 -9.01 12.04
CA ARG A 55 -8.16 -8.21 12.02
C ARG A 55 -8.92 -8.51 10.73
N PRO A 56 -10.21 -8.85 10.81
CA PRO A 56 -11.00 -9.06 9.60
C PRO A 56 -11.10 -7.76 8.81
N TYR A 57 -11.01 -7.87 7.48
CA TYR A 57 -11.26 -6.75 6.59
C TYR A 57 -12.76 -6.47 6.47
N SER A 58 -13.12 -5.20 6.47
CA SER A 58 -14.44 -4.71 6.07
C SER A 58 -14.38 -4.08 4.68
N LEU A 59 -15.52 -3.74 4.10
CA LEU A 59 -15.56 -2.98 2.84
C LEU A 59 -14.81 -1.64 2.93
N SER A 60 -14.83 -0.99 4.10
CA SER A 60 -14.08 0.25 4.35
C SER A 60 -12.56 0.04 4.40
N SER A 61 -12.08 -1.19 4.64
CA SER A 61 -10.64 -1.49 4.59
C SER A 61 -10.06 -1.36 3.19
N PHE A 62 -10.89 -1.36 2.14
CA PHE A 62 -10.47 -1.28 0.75
C PHE A 62 -10.76 0.08 0.11
N ARG A 63 -11.12 1.08 0.91
CA ARG A 63 -11.36 2.46 0.45
C ARG A 63 -10.33 3.40 1.04
N ILE A 64 -9.72 4.21 0.18
CA ILE A 64 -8.79 5.25 0.60
C ILE A 64 -9.56 6.54 0.78
N ARG A 65 -9.46 7.13 1.98
CA ARG A 65 -9.97 8.45 2.30
C ARG A 65 -9.08 9.55 1.72
N SER A 66 -7.77 9.39 1.84
CA SER A 66 -6.76 10.32 1.31
C SER A 66 -5.39 9.68 1.19
N LEU A 67 -4.51 10.29 0.41
CA LEU A 67 -3.11 9.90 0.25
C LEU A 67 -2.21 11.01 0.75
N GLU A 68 -1.21 10.66 1.57
CA GLU A 68 -0.17 11.59 2.00
C GLU A 68 1.17 11.19 1.37
N PHE A 69 1.87 12.18 0.80
CA PHE A 69 3.24 12.00 0.34
C PHE A 69 4.21 12.18 1.51
N VAL A 70 5.16 11.25 1.65
CA VAL A 70 6.13 11.24 2.75
C VAL A 70 7.53 11.32 2.19
N GLY A 71 8.24 12.41 2.54
CA GLY A 71 9.67 12.58 2.29
C GLY A 71 10.11 12.51 0.82
N GLY A 72 9.17 12.53 -0.14
CA GLY A 72 9.46 12.36 -1.57
C GLY A 72 9.93 10.95 -1.98
N TYR A 73 9.66 9.93 -1.15
CA TYR A 73 10.03 8.53 -1.43
C TYR A 73 8.90 7.53 -1.22
N ALA A 74 7.79 7.94 -0.61
CA ALA A 74 6.69 7.06 -0.28
C ALA A 74 5.34 7.77 -0.31
N VAL A 75 4.28 6.96 -0.41
CA VAL A 75 2.91 7.37 -0.09
C VAL A 75 2.40 6.63 1.14
N LYS A 76 1.56 7.30 1.92
CA LYS A 76 0.85 6.75 3.06
C LYS A 76 -0.65 6.85 2.82
N PRO A 77 -1.32 5.74 2.44
CA PRO A 77 -2.77 5.70 2.31
C PRO A 77 -3.45 5.81 3.68
N LEU A 78 -4.40 6.73 3.79
CA LEU A 78 -5.33 6.83 4.90
C LEU A 78 -6.61 6.09 4.51
N TRP A 79 -6.87 4.95 5.14
CA TRP A 79 -8.00 4.07 4.82
C TRP A 79 -9.27 4.50 5.57
N GLU A 80 -10.43 4.20 5.02
CA GLU A 80 -11.71 4.52 5.67
C GLU A 80 -11.96 3.72 6.95
N ASP A 81 -11.36 2.53 7.08
CA ASP A 81 -11.36 1.74 8.33
C ASP A 81 -10.47 2.34 9.45
N GLY A 82 -9.82 3.48 9.19
CA GLY A 82 -8.92 4.16 10.12
C GLY A 82 -7.47 3.68 10.06
N HIS A 83 -7.15 2.67 9.23
CA HIS A 83 -5.78 2.23 9.04
C HIS A 83 -4.95 3.33 8.36
N SER A 84 -3.74 3.58 8.86
CA SER A 84 -2.89 4.68 8.37
C SER A 84 -1.40 4.48 8.63
N SER A 85 -0.99 3.30 9.11
CA SER A 85 0.41 2.99 9.41
C SER A 85 1.18 2.37 8.24
N GLY A 86 0.49 2.05 7.14
CA GLY A 86 1.10 1.53 5.92
C GLY A 86 1.83 2.62 5.14
N LEU A 87 3.16 2.52 5.09
CA LEU A 87 4.01 3.42 4.30
C LEU A 87 4.55 2.68 3.08
N PHE A 88 4.07 3.03 1.89
CA PHE A 88 4.44 2.40 0.63
C PHE A 88 5.55 3.22 -0.03
N ALA A 89 6.79 2.80 0.17
CA ALA A 89 7.91 3.29 -0.62
C ALA A 89 7.63 3.09 -2.12
N PHE A 90 8.03 4.02 -2.97
CA PHE A 90 7.69 4.00 -4.40
C PHE A 90 8.13 2.72 -5.11
N ASP A 91 9.34 2.24 -4.82
CA ASP A 91 9.83 0.97 -5.39
C ASP A 91 8.98 -0.23 -4.93
N TYR A 92 8.51 -0.20 -3.67
CA TYR A 92 7.60 -1.23 -3.16
C TYR A 92 6.19 -1.13 -3.76
N LEU A 93 5.67 0.09 -3.93
CA LEU A 93 4.38 0.32 -4.59
C LEU A 93 4.38 -0.22 -6.02
N ARG A 94 5.45 0.04 -6.78
CA ARG A 94 5.62 -0.52 -8.13
C ARG A 94 5.71 -2.04 -8.10
N ALA A 95 6.52 -2.60 -7.20
CA ALA A 95 6.63 -4.05 -7.05
C ALA A 95 5.27 -4.71 -6.72
N VAL A 96 4.44 -4.06 -5.89
CA VAL A 96 3.07 -4.51 -5.61
C VAL A 96 2.18 -4.36 -6.84
N ALA A 97 2.30 -3.30 -7.64
CA ALA A 97 1.54 -3.19 -8.88
C ALA A 97 1.90 -4.32 -9.87
N ASP A 98 3.20 -4.54 -10.07
CA ASP A 98 3.76 -5.48 -11.04
C ASP A 98 3.65 -6.95 -10.60
N SER A 99 3.43 -7.24 -9.31
CA SER A 99 3.32 -8.61 -8.83
C SER A 99 2.08 -9.32 -9.40
N PRO A 100 2.17 -10.57 -9.87
CA PRO A 100 0.98 -11.33 -10.24
C PRO A 100 0.11 -11.65 -9.00
N GLY A 101 -1.22 -11.49 -9.11
CA GLY A 101 -2.24 -11.87 -8.10
C GLY A 101 -2.47 -10.83 -6.97
N ASP A 102 -3.59 -10.80 -6.25
CA ASP A 102 -4.79 -11.66 -6.21
C ASP A 102 -6.05 -10.78 -6.41
N GLU A 103 -6.90 -11.11 -7.39
CA GLU A 103 -8.28 -10.57 -7.50
C GLU A 103 -9.09 -10.85 -6.22
#